data_AF-A0A1I7B0J1-F1
#
_entry.id   AF-A0A1I7B0J1-F1
#
_cell.length_a   1.000
_cell.length_b   1.000
_cell.length_c   1.000
_cell.angle_alpha   90.00
_cell.angle_beta   90.00
_cell.angle_gamma   90.00
#
_symmetry.space_group_name_H-M   'P 1'
#
loop_
_entity.id
_entity.type
_entity.pdbx_description
1 polymer ?
#
loop_
_entity_poly.entity_id
_entity_poly.type
_entity_poly.pdbx_seq_one_letter_code
_entity_poly.pdbx_strand_id
1 'polypeptide(L)'
;MPTGSRVSTDTWAAGLTGIVLKQTGPWTFGAMANHLWDLESNPATPTNATFVQPFFAYTTPGAWTYSLQSESTYDWNSEQWSVPVNVSVSRLAVIAGHPVNLQAGAGYGRVHLLR
;
A
#
# COMPACT_ATOMS: atom_id res chain seq x y z
N MET A 1 3.12 13.97 9.46
CA MET A 1 2.73 14.52 10.79
C MET A 1 3.86 15.41 11.27
N PRO A 2 3.54 16.61 11.79
CA PRO A 2 4.53 17.57 12.26
C PRO A 2 5.17 17.07 13.56
N THR A 3 6.29 16.36 13.42
CA THR A 3 7.04 15.75 14.54
C THR A 3 8.38 16.42 14.78
N GLY A 4 8.77 17.42 13.96
CA GLY A 4 10.05 18.12 14.06
C GLY A 4 11.27 17.25 13.74
N SER A 5 11.05 16.08 13.11
CA SER A 5 12.10 15.16 12.68
C SER A 5 12.47 15.38 11.20
N ARG A 6 13.59 14.82 10.75
CA ARG A 6 14.02 14.90 9.33
C ARG A 6 13.07 14.22 8.33
N VAL A 7 12.09 13.46 8.81
CA VAL A 7 11.05 12.81 8.01
C VAL A 7 9.65 13.40 8.28
N SER A 8 9.61 14.51 9.03
CA SER A 8 8.38 15.27 9.30
C SER A 8 7.94 16.02 8.05
N THR A 9 6.64 16.08 7.83
CA THR A 9 6.03 16.91 6.77
C THR A 9 5.81 18.35 7.23
N ASP A 10 5.95 18.62 8.54
CA ASP A 10 5.70 19.90 9.22
C ASP A 10 4.33 20.56 8.95
N THR A 11 3.44 19.82 8.28
CA THR A 11 2.06 20.20 7.93
C THR A 11 1.08 19.15 8.47
N TRP A 12 -0.11 19.59 8.86
CA TRP A 12 -1.27 18.73 9.10
C TRP A 12 -2.06 18.45 7.82
N ALA A 13 -2.33 17.16 7.58
CA ALA A 13 -3.20 16.70 6.50
C ALA A 13 -4.27 15.75 7.05
N ALA A 14 -5.43 15.74 6.42
CA ALA A 14 -6.51 14.79 6.70
C ALA A 14 -7.10 14.26 5.41
N GLY A 15 -7.84 13.16 5.50
CA GLY A 15 -8.34 12.50 4.30
C GLY A 15 -9.36 11.43 4.56
N LEU A 16 -9.93 10.94 3.46
CA LEU A 16 -10.81 9.78 3.46
C LEU A 16 -9.99 8.54 3.12
N THR A 17 -10.24 7.45 3.86
CA THR A 17 -9.70 6.12 3.56
C THR A 17 -10.85 5.14 3.39
N GLY A 18 -10.77 4.29 2.36
CA GLY A 18 -11.72 3.22 2.11
C GLY A 18 -11.01 1.94 1.69
N ILE A 19 -11.60 0.81 2.04
CA ILE A 19 -11.14 -0.52 1.60
C ILE A 19 -12.33 -1.35 1.15
N VAL A 20 -12.13 -2.09 0.06
CA VAL A 20 -13.02 -3.16 -0.38
C VAL A 20 -12.22 -4.45 -0.43
N LEU A 21 -12.79 -5.52 0.11
CA LEU A 21 -12.16 -6.83 0.18
C LEU A 21 -13.19 -7.91 -0.08
N LYS A 22 -12.80 -8.91 -0.88
CA LYS A 22 -13.57 -10.13 -1.09
C LYS A 22 -12.67 -11.35 -0.97
N GLN A 23 -13.13 -12.33 -0.21
CA GLN A 23 -12.52 -13.65 -0.12
C GLN A 23 -13.53 -14.70 -0.58
N THR A 24 -13.16 -15.52 -1.56
CA THR A 24 -14.00 -16.59 -2.08
C THR A 24 -13.16 -17.81 -2.44
N GLY A 25 -13.45 -18.93 -1.76
CA GLY A 25 -12.61 -20.12 -1.85
C GLY A 25 -11.14 -19.79 -1.60
N PRO A 26 -10.22 -20.15 -2.51
CA PRO A 26 -8.79 -19.90 -2.36
C PRO A 26 -8.36 -18.46 -2.70
N TRP A 27 -9.26 -17.61 -3.20
CA TRP A 27 -8.92 -16.27 -3.68
C TRP A 27 -9.25 -15.20 -2.65
N THR A 28 -8.35 -14.25 -2.46
CA THR A 28 -8.56 -13.00 -1.71
C THR A 28 -8.13 -11.84 -2.58
N PHE A 29 -8.99 -10.86 -2.78
CA PHE A 29 -8.65 -9.69 -3.59
C PHE A 29 -9.44 -8.47 -3.15
N GLY A 30 -8.96 -7.30 -3.54
CA GLY A 30 -9.57 -6.05 -3.16
C GLY A 30 -8.71 -4.86 -3.52
N ALA A 31 -9.10 -3.72 -2.99
CA ALA A 31 -8.34 -2.50 -3.11
C ALA A 31 -8.55 -1.63 -1.88
N MET A 32 -7.49 -0.94 -1.46
CA MET A 32 -7.56 0.18 -0.53
C MET A 32 -7.30 1.47 -1.29
N ALA A 33 -7.95 2.55 -0.90
CA ALA A 33 -7.64 3.87 -1.41
C ALA A 33 -7.74 4.89 -0.29
N ASN A 34 -6.88 5.91 -0.34
CA ASN A 34 -7.03 7.09 0.48
C ASN A 34 -6.68 8.34 -0.31
N HIS A 35 -7.25 9.45 0.09
CA HIS A 35 -6.91 10.75 -0.46
C HIS A 35 -6.71 11.74 0.68
N LEU A 36 -5.54 12.38 0.70
CA LEU A 36 -5.14 13.33 1.74
C LEU A 36 -5.11 14.75 1.18
N TRP A 37 -5.62 15.70 1.96
CA TRP A 37 -5.54 17.14 1.74
C TRP A 37 -4.85 17.82 2.92
N ASP A 38 -4.12 18.89 2.64
CA ASP A 38 -3.67 19.81 3.69
C ASP A 38 -4.87 20.45 4.40
N LEU A 39 -4.69 20.67 5.70
CA LEU A 39 -5.62 21.46 6.52
C LEU A 39 -5.19 22.91 6.67
N GLU A 40 -3.97 23.24 6.25
CA GLU A 40 -3.34 24.54 6.42
C GLU A 40 -3.41 25.34 5.11
N SER A 41 -3.56 26.67 5.23
CA SER A 41 -3.61 27.55 4.04
C SER A 41 -2.25 27.91 3.45
N ASN A 42 -1.15 27.68 4.19
CA ASN A 42 0.23 27.92 3.74
C ASN A 42 1.16 26.81 4.28
N PRO A 43 1.02 25.57 3.78
CA PRO A 43 1.76 24.43 4.30
C PRO A 43 3.24 24.50 3.94
N ALA A 44 4.11 24.10 4.88
CA ALA A 44 5.55 24.02 4.62
C ALA A 44 5.88 22.95 3.57
N THR A 45 5.13 21.84 3.59
CA THR A 45 5.13 20.81 2.55
C THR A 45 3.69 20.60 2.07
N PRO A 46 3.32 21.03 0.85
CA PRO A 46 1.99 20.81 0.30
C PRO A 46 1.68 19.31 0.14
N THR A 47 0.53 18.88 0.64
CA THR A 47 -0.03 17.52 0.58
C THR A 47 -1.38 17.54 -0.13
N ASN A 48 -1.39 17.02 -1.35
CA ASN A 48 -2.61 16.65 -2.05
C ASN A 48 -2.30 15.37 -2.83
N ALA A 49 -2.66 14.23 -2.28
CA ALA A 49 -2.23 12.94 -2.83
C ALA A 49 -3.32 11.87 -2.74
N THR A 50 -3.52 11.16 -3.86
CA THR A 50 -4.33 9.95 -3.90
C THR A 50 -3.43 8.74 -3.83
N PHE A 51 -3.67 7.85 -2.87
CA PHE A 51 -3.07 6.52 -2.81
C PHE A 51 -4.11 5.46 -3.18
N VAL A 52 -3.70 4.47 -3.97
CA VAL A 52 -4.52 3.31 -4.34
C VAL A 52 -3.66 2.06 -4.28
N GLN A 53 -4.14 1.07 -3.54
CA GLN A 53 -3.49 -0.23 -3.38
C GLN A 53 -4.42 -1.37 -3.78
N PRO A 54 -4.46 -1.78 -5.06
CA PRO A 54 -5.05 -3.05 -5.42
C PRO A 54 -4.19 -4.20 -4.89
N PHE A 55 -4.83 -5.25 -4.39
CA PHE A 55 -4.17 -6.47 -3.95
C PHE A 55 -4.93 -7.71 -4.39
N PHE A 56 -4.18 -8.77 -4.58
CA PHE A 56 -4.66 -10.07 -5.01
C PHE A 56 -3.81 -11.16 -4.36
N ALA A 57 -4.45 -12.22 -3.88
CA ALA A 57 -3.79 -13.35 -3.28
C ALA A 57 -4.53 -14.66 -3.60
N TYR A 58 -3.76 -15.73 -3.75
CA TYR A 58 -4.25 -17.09 -3.94
C TYR A 58 -3.63 -18.02 -2.90
N THR A 59 -4.47 -18.67 -2.09
CA THR A 59 -4.05 -19.62 -1.07
C THR A 59 -4.44 -21.04 -1.44
N THR A 60 -3.44 -21.89 -1.56
CA THR A 60 -3.62 -23.32 -1.83
C THR A 60 -4.07 -24.08 -0.57
N PRO A 61 -4.67 -25.28 -0.72
CA PRO A 61 -4.97 -26.16 0.43
C PRO A 61 -3.73 -26.54 1.25
N GLY A 62 -2.54 -26.53 0.63
CA GLY A 62 -1.25 -26.76 1.31
C GLY A 62 -0.70 -25.53 2.05
N ALA A 63 -1.53 -24.51 2.25
CA ALA A 63 -1.22 -23.27 2.96
C ALA A 63 -0.10 -22.41 2.36
N TRP A 64 0.16 -22.58 1.06
CA TRP A 64 0.95 -21.63 0.28
C TRP A 64 0.06 -20.49 -0.21
N THR A 65 0.50 -19.25 -0.01
CA THR A 65 -0.17 -18.05 -0.48
C THR A 65 0.75 -17.29 -1.44
N TYR A 66 0.25 -17.04 -2.65
CA TYR A 66 0.89 -16.19 -3.65
C TYR A 66 0.18 -14.84 -3.65
N SER A 67 0.91 -13.74 -3.60
CA SER A 67 0.33 -12.40 -3.52
C SER A 67 0.95 -11.45 -4.54
N LEU A 68 0.12 -10.56 -5.04
CA LEU A 68 0.45 -9.44 -5.92
C LEU A 68 -0.26 -8.20 -5.36
N GLN A 69 0.46 -7.11 -5.20
CA GLN A 69 -0.12 -5.81 -4.85
C GLN A 69 0.62 -4.70 -5.59
N SER A 70 -0.08 -3.60 -5.84
CA SER A 70 0.53 -2.34 -6.28
C SER A 70 0.23 -1.28 -5.24
N GLU A 71 1.15 -0.37 -4.95
CA GLU A 71 0.97 0.70 -3.95
C GLU A 71 1.12 2.07 -4.64
N SER A 72 0.13 2.41 -5.46
CA SER A 72 0.22 3.55 -6.36
C SER A 72 -0.12 4.85 -5.66
N THR A 73 0.68 5.90 -5.88
CA THR A 73 0.40 7.26 -5.37
C THR A 73 0.41 8.25 -6.53
N TYR A 74 -0.60 9.12 -6.59
CA TYR A 74 -0.60 10.31 -7.41
C TYR A 74 -0.50 11.55 -6.54
N ASP A 75 0.55 12.34 -6.74
CA ASP A 75 0.71 13.65 -6.13
C ASP A 75 0.13 14.71 -7.07
N TRP A 76 -0.95 15.34 -6.64
CA TRP A 76 -1.65 16.37 -7.41
C TRP A 76 -0.90 17.70 -7.42
N ASN A 77 0.06 17.93 -6.51
CA ASN A 77 0.86 19.15 -6.49
C ASN A 77 1.98 19.10 -7.54
N SER A 78 2.57 17.92 -7.74
CA SER A 78 3.69 17.72 -8.68
C SER A 78 3.30 16.98 -9.95
N GLU A 79 2.04 16.58 -10.08
CA GLU A 79 1.46 15.81 -11.20
C GLU A 79 2.23 14.50 -11.49
N GLN A 80 2.73 13.87 -10.42
CA GLN A 80 3.58 12.68 -10.50
C GLN A 80 2.87 11.42 -10.03
N TRP A 81 3.11 10.32 -10.75
CA TRP A 81 2.71 8.99 -10.35
C TRP A 81 3.89 8.19 -9.82
N SER A 82 3.72 7.50 -8.71
CA SER A 82 4.59 6.41 -8.27
C SER A 82 3.79 5.12 -8.28
N VAL A 83 4.28 4.10 -9.00
CA VAL A 83 3.54 2.82 -9.19
C VAL A 83 4.46 1.63 -8.87
N PRO A 84 4.78 1.38 -7.59
CA PRO A 84 5.47 0.18 -7.16
C PRO A 84 4.54 -1.04 -7.21
N VAL A 85 5.06 -2.14 -7.75
CA VAL A 85 4.41 -3.45 -7.80
C VAL A 85 5.24 -4.44 -6.99
N ASN A 86 4.57 -5.17 -6.10
CA ASN A 86 5.18 -6.14 -5.20
C ASN A 86 4.56 -7.51 -5.42
N VAL A 87 5.40 -8.53 -5.47
CA VAL A 87 5.01 -9.94 -5.49
C VAL A 87 5.60 -10.64 -4.28
N SER A 88 4.84 -11.55 -3.68
CA SER A 88 5.36 -12.39 -2.62
C SER A 88 4.77 -13.80 -2.65
N VAL A 89 5.50 -14.72 -2.05
CA VAL A 89 5.04 -16.06 -1.75
C VAL A 89 5.24 -16.29 -0.25
N SER A 90 4.26 -16.92 0.38
CA SER A 90 4.34 -17.30 1.77
C SER A 90 3.77 -18.69 2.01
N ARG A 91 4.16 -19.30 3.12
CA ARG A 91 3.62 -20.58 3.57
C ARG A 91 3.39 -20.56 5.06
N LEU A 92 2.16 -20.86 5.46
CA LEU A 92 1.84 -21.14 6.85
C LEU A 92 2.13 -22.62 7.16
N ALA A 93 3.03 -22.87 8.11
CA ALA A 93 3.39 -24.21 8.57
C ALA A 93 3.27 -24.30 10.09
N VAL A 94 2.92 -25.48 10.61
CA VAL A 94 2.93 -25.73 12.06
C VAL A 94 4.23 -26.44 12.43
N ILE A 95 5.06 -25.80 13.24
CA ILE A 95 6.35 -26.31 13.70
C ILE A 95 6.29 -26.44 15.22
N ALA A 96 6.50 -27.65 15.76
CA ALA A 96 6.41 -27.93 17.20
C ALA A 96 5.10 -27.42 17.84
N GLY A 97 3.97 -27.52 17.13
CA GLY A 97 2.65 -27.08 17.59
C GLY A 97 2.36 -25.57 17.41
N HIS A 98 3.30 -24.79 16.88
CA HIS A 98 3.14 -23.34 16.70
C HIS A 98 2.97 -22.98 15.22
N PRO A 99 1.99 -22.15 14.85
CA PRO A 99 1.86 -21.65 13.49
C PRO A 99 2.97 -20.64 13.17
N VAL A 100 3.73 -20.90 12.12
CA VAL A 100 4.83 -20.08 11.62
C VAL A 100 4.55 -19.75 10.15
N ASN A 101 4.56 -18.47 9.80
CA ASN A 101 4.45 -18.03 8.41
C ASN A 101 5.82 -17.64 7.86
N LEU A 102 6.28 -18.37 6.85
CA LEU A 102 7.52 -18.07 6.13
C LEU A 102 7.17 -17.34 4.84
N GLN A 103 7.76 -16.17 4.60
CA GLN A 103 7.48 -15.35 3.42
C GLN A 103 8.76 -14.90 2.73
N ALA A 104 8.72 -14.83 1.41
CA ALA A 104 9.71 -14.18 0.57
C ALA A 104 8.99 -13.34 -0.50
N GLY A 105 9.58 -12.21 -0.88
CA GLY A 105 8.98 -11.32 -1.87
C GLY A 105 10.00 -10.43 -2.55
N ALA A 106 9.57 -9.84 -3.66
CA ALA A 106 10.33 -8.88 -4.43
C ALA A 106 9.40 -7.74 -4.87
N GLY A 107 9.96 -6.54 -4.92
CA GLY A 107 9.27 -5.33 -5.35
C GLY A 107 10.02 -4.65 -6.49
N TYR A 108 9.28 -4.02 -7.39
CA TYR A 108 9.83 -3.13 -8.40
C TYR A 108 8.95 -1.90 -8.51
N GLY A 109 9.55 -0.71 -8.53
CA GLY A 109 8.83 0.55 -8.64
C GLY A 109 9.48 1.54 -9.58
N ARG A 110 8.64 2.40 -10.17
CA ARG A 110 9.01 3.50 -11.05
C ARG A 110 8.18 4.72 -10.70
N VAL A 111 8.80 5.89 -10.76
CA VAL A 111 8.11 7.19 -10.74
C VAL A 111 7.95 7.66 -12.18
N HIS A 112 6.75 8.10 -12.56
CA HIS A 112 6.39 8.63 -13.87
C HIS A 112 5.97 10.09 -13.74
N LEU A 113 6.59 10.95 -14.54
CA LEU A 113 6.19 12.35 -14.71
C LEU A 113 5.18 12.41 -15.85
N LEU A 114 3.97 12.91 -15.59
CA LEU A 114 3.10 13.39 -16.65
C LEU A 114 3.52 14.85 -16.92
N ARG A 115 3.62 15.21 -18.20
CA ARG A 115 4.04 16.54 -18.69
C ARG A 115 2.83 17.39 -19.02
#